data_AF-A0A544T331-F1
#
_entry.id   AF-A0A544T331-F1
#
_cell.length_a   1.000
_cell.length_b   1.000
_cell.length_c   1.000
_cell.angle_alpha   90.00
_cell.angle_beta   90.00
_cell.angle_gamma   90.00
#
_symmetry.space_group_name_H-M   'P 1'
#
loop_
_entity.id
_entity.type
_entity.pdbx_description
1 polymer ?
#
loop_
_entity_poly.entity_id
_entity_poly.type
_entity_poly.pdbx_seq_one_letter_code
_entity_poly.pdbx_strand_id
1 'polypeptide(L)'
;MSKRFIKQTTAAVLLTTSVLSFSPAALGATNSAVDQAVNKTKAELNKATTHYVYPSLEEKLVSSSALYPVLNSTKKNYQAARKAVVTSKLSTSAKEAKLKEIDGLYSEKVSGGLVPYIDAYNYATEYLVPIMKELEAAQARNDFAAVDTAYHKLSYQLKGRTAILYRFSGKAARDLLLERYKKPADAKRDEMMVPVTIHMSLVKINDLLDAGKKAEAKKEFGEVEALLDRLPTAASNSFIKALLDEVAKVKVAVGEATATPQQKLDEKVGTLVKALNASQFDNITAATGASNSLIIVVKKDVGVVDFLGKGFYESFIKELGLTKVNGLDPTSKEAATFIASKFPVGTDSLEDLKGQTITLPITVNNGADLTVDFTILFQ
;
A
#
# COMPACT_ATOMS: atom_id res chain seq x y z
N MET A 1 -53.22 -25.49 14.12
CA MET A 1 -52.05 -25.75 13.24
C MET A 1 -51.04 -24.64 13.52
N SER A 2 -49.76 -24.81 13.81
CA SER A 2 -48.87 -25.96 13.95
C SER A 2 -47.83 -25.65 15.05
N LYS A 3 -47.49 -26.71 15.78
CA LYS A 3 -46.51 -26.82 16.88
C LYS A 3 -45.11 -26.28 16.54
N ARG A 4 -44.41 -25.72 17.54
CA ARG A 4 -43.11 -26.25 18.07
C ARG A 4 -42.55 -25.32 19.17
N PHE A 5 -42.69 -25.71 20.45
CA PHE A 5 -41.62 -26.24 21.34
C PHE A 5 -40.53 -25.18 21.67
N ILE A 6 -40.64 -24.47 22.80
CA ILE A 6 -40.01 -24.80 24.09
C ILE A 6 -38.73 -25.63 23.94
N LYS A 7 -37.57 -25.01 24.18
CA LYS A 7 -36.61 -25.36 25.25
C LYS A 7 -35.35 -24.47 25.12
N GLN A 8 -35.33 -23.38 25.88
CA GLN A 8 -34.08 -22.82 26.38
C GLN A 8 -33.51 -23.82 27.40
N THR A 9 -32.65 -24.71 26.93
CA THR A 9 -31.75 -25.45 27.78
C THR A 9 -30.36 -24.89 27.51
N THR A 10 -29.90 -24.05 28.43
CA THR A 10 -28.50 -23.73 28.63
C THR A 10 -27.77 -25.04 28.89
N ALA A 11 -27.34 -25.71 27.83
CA ALA A 11 -26.42 -26.83 27.94
C ALA A 11 -25.07 -26.23 28.32
N ALA A 12 -24.78 -26.21 29.61
CA ALA A 12 -23.41 -26.20 30.09
C ALA A 12 -22.74 -27.42 29.47
N VAL A 13 -21.95 -27.22 28.41
CA VAL A 13 -21.01 -28.23 27.93
C VAL A 13 -19.91 -28.29 28.98
N LEU A 14 -20.22 -29.01 30.06
CA LEU A 14 -19.23 -29.58 30.94
C LEU A 14 -18.29 -30.37 30.02
N LEU A 15 -17.09 -29.82 29.80
CA LEU A 15 -15.91 -30.60 29.46
C LEU A 15 -15.72 -31.61 30.60
N THR A 16 -16.55 -32.65 30.61
CA THR A 16 -16.46 -33.77 31.55
C THR A 16 -15.20 -34.52 31.16
N THR A 17 -14.08 -34.01 31.64
CA THR A 17 -12.78 -34.66 31.64
C THR A 17 -12.95 -35.96 32.39
N SER A 18 -13.33 -37.01 31.67
CA SER A 18 -13.23 -38.38 32.15
C SER A 18 -11.74 -38.74 32.16
N VAL A 19 -10.96 -38.09 33.03
CA VAL A 19 -9.56 -38.42 33.29
C VAL A 19 -9.58 -39.71 34.09
N LEU A 20 -9.84 -40.81 33.39
CA LEU A 20 -9.71 -42.14 33.96
C LEU A 20 -8.22 -42.46 33.94
N SER A 21 -7.51 -42.05 34.99
CA SER A 21 -6.10 -42.32 35.16
C SER A 21 -5.87 -43.83 35.32
N PHE A 22 -5.04 -44.40 34.46
CA PHE A 22 -4.57 -45.78 34.59
C PHE A 22 -3.27 -45.81 35.42
N SER A 23 -3.25 -46.64 36.45
CA SER A 23 -2.01 -47.08 37.10
C SER A 23 -1.60 -48.44 36.50
N PRO A 24 -0.37 -48.58 35.94
CA PRO A 24 0.11 -49.84 35.36
C PRO A 24 0.06 -51.03 36.34
N ALA A 25 0.16 -50.77 37.64
CA ALA A 25 0.08 -51.77 38.69
C ALA A 25 -1.32 -52.39 38.85
N ALA A 26 -2.39 -51.68 38.47
CA ALA A 26 -3.76 -52.13 38.67
C ALA A 26 -4.27 -53.09 37.58
N LEU A 27 -3.58 -53.19 36.44
CA LEU A 27 -4.09 -53.91 35.28
C LEU A 27 -3.64 -55.38 35.21
N GLY A 28 -2.70 -55.87 36.01
CA GLY A 28 -2.26 -57.28 35.93
C GLY A 28 -1.76 -57.72 34.53
N ALA A 29 -1.25 -58.94 34.41
CA ALA A 29 -0.69 -59.49 33.16
C ALA A 29 -1.59 -60.55 32.51
N THR A 30 -2.91 -60.46 32.70
CA THR A 30 -3.90 -61.37 32.11
C THR A 30 -4.46 -60.78 30.81
N ASN A 31 -4.84 -61.65 29.87
CA ASN A 31 -5.33 -61.22 28.56
C ASN A 31 -6.59 -60.34 28.68
N SER A 32 -7.50 -60.65 29.61
CA SER A 32 -8.74 -59.89 29.83
C SER A 32 -8.50 -58.45 30.28
N ALA A 33 -7.45 -58.20 31.07
CA ALA A 33 -7.16 -56.86 31.55
C ALA A 33 -6.41 -56.00 30.51
N VAL A 34 -5.59 -56.63 29.66
CA VAL A 34 -5.02 -55.98 28.46
C VAL A 34 -6.12 -55.55 27.50
N ASP A 35 -7.13 -56.40 27.29
CA ASP A 35 -8.28 -56.07 26.44
C ASP A 35 -9.10 -54.89 26.99
N GLN A 36 -9.32 -54.84 28.30
CA GLN A 36 -9.97 -53.70 28.93
C GLN A 36 -9.17 -52.40 28.76
N ALA A 37 -7.85 -52.46 28.97
CA ALA A 37 -6.97 -51.31 28.79
C ALA A 37 -6.98 -50.79 27.34
N VAL A 38 -6.91 -51.70 26.36
CA VAL A 38 -6.98 -51.38 24.94
C VAL A 38 -8.34 -50.78 24.58
N ASN A 39 -9.45 -51.42 24.93
CA ASN A 39 -10.79 -50.95 24.58
C ASN A 39 -11.11 -49.57 25.19
N LYS A 40 -10.72 -49.34 26.44
CA LYS A 40 -10.91 -48.04 27.08
C LYS A 40 -10.02 -46.96 26.47
N THR A 41 -8.78 -47.29 26.11
CA THR A 41 -7.90 -46.38 25.36
C THR A 41 -8.49 -46.04 23.99
N LYS A 42 -9.03 -47.03 23.26
CA LYS A 42 -9.73 -46.79 21.99
C LYS A 42 -10.92 -45.85 22.16
N ALA A 43 -11.71 -46.02 23.23
CA ALA A 43 -12.82 -45.13 23.52
C ALA A 43 -12.35 -43.70 23.83
N GLU A 44 -11.25 -43.53 24.57
CA GLU A 44 -10.66 -42.21 24.84
C GLU A 44 -10.11 -41.56 23.56
N LEU A 45 -9.35 -42.29 22.75
CA LEU A 45 -8.80 -41.80 21.48
C LEU A 45 -9.92 -41.33 20.53
N ASN A 46 -11.01 -42.08 20.43
CA ASN A 46 -12.17 -41.68 19.62
C ASN A 46 -12.87 -40.42 20.13
N LYS A 47 -12.78 -40.12 21.43
CA LYS A 47 -13.31 -38.89 22.03
C LYS A 47 -12.36 -37.71 21.91
N ALA A 48 -11.07 -37.92 21.64
CA ALA A 48 -10.06 -36.85 21.62
C ALA A 48 -10.45 -35.67 20.72
N THR A 49 -10.93 -35.94 19.49
CA THR A 49 -11.36 -34.88 18.57
C THR A 49 -12.72 -34.28 18.93
N THR A 50 -13.58 -35.02 19.64
CA THR A 50 -14.92 -34.50 20.02
C THR A 50 -14.83 -33.31 20.99
N HIS A 51 -13.72 -33.20 21.72
CA HIS A 51 -13.48 -32.09 22.65
C HIS A 51 -13.45 -30.72 21.99
N TYR A 52 -13.12 -30.63 20.69
CA TYR A 52 -13.22 -29.37 19.94
C TYR A 52 -14.29 -29.41 18.84
N VAL A 53 -14.59 -30.59 18.27
CA VAL A 53 -15.58 -30.71 17.20
C VAL A 53 -17.00 -30.40 17.71
N TYR A 54 -17.42 -30.98 18.84
CA TYR A 54 -18.80 -30.79 19.32
C TYR A 54 -19.08 -29.35 19.77
N PRO A 55 -18.21 -28.68 20.55
CA PRO A 55 -18.40 -27.26 20.84
C PRO A 55 -18.45 -26.39 19.58
N SER A 56 -17.71 -26.75 18.53
CA SER A 56 -17.73 -26.01 17.27
C SER A 56 -19.05 -26.13 16.50
N LEU A 57 -19.85 -27.18 16.74
CA LEU A 57 -21.21 -27.27 16.20
C LEU A 57 -22.16 -26.26 16.87
N GLU A 58 -21.78 -25.78 18.06
CA GLU A 58 -22.46 -24.70 18.79
C GLU A 58 -21.74 -23.36 18.62
N GLU A 59 -20.93 -23.21 17.57
CA GLU A 59 -20.17 -21.98 17.26
C GLU A 59 -19.12 -21.58 18.31
N LYS A 60 -18.70 -22.52 19.17
CA LYS A 60 -17.71 -22.31 20.21
C LYS A 60 -16.36 -22.93 19.85
N LEU A 61 -15.32 -22.10 19.84
CA LEU A 61 -13.94 -22.56 19.77
C LEU A 61 -13.43 -22.89 21.18
N VAL A 62 -12.70 -23.99 21.30
CA VAL A 62 -12.09 -24.41 22.56
C VAL A 62 -10.63 -23.99 22.57
N SER A 63 -10.19 -23.37 23.66
CA SER A 63 -8.81 -22.91 23.77
C SER A 63 -7.82 -24.07 23.84
N SER A 64 -6.59 -23.83 23.38
CA SER A 64 -5.48 -24.76 23.56
C SER A 64 -5.24 -25.11 25.03
N SER A 65 -5.35 -24.12 25.93
CA SER A 65 -5.22 -24.31 27.38
C SER A 65 -6.21 -25.34 27.95
N ALA A 66 -7.45 -25.37 27.47
CA ALA A 66 -8.46 -26.35 27.88
C ALA A 66 -8.20 -27.74 27.28
N LEU A 67 -7.50 -27.83 26.15
CA LEU A 67 -7.22 -29.09 25.44
C LEU A 67 -5.90 -29.74 25.84
N TYR A 68 -4.92 -29.01 26.36
CA TYR A 68 -3.65 -29.59 26.84
C TYR A 68 -3.83 -30.66 27.92
N PRO A 69 -4.71 -30.50 28.93
CA PRO A 69 -4.98 -31.57 29.90
C PRO A 69 -5.52 -32.85 29.25
N VAL A 70 -6.42 -32.71 28.26
CA VAL A 70 -6.96 -33.83 27.48
C VAL A 70 -5.83 -34.51 26.71
N LEU A 71 -5.03 -33.74 25.96
CA LEU A 71 -3.90 -34.25 25.20
C LEU A 71 -2.91 -35.03 26.08
N ASN A 72 -2.57 -34.49 27.25
CA ASN A 72 -1.62 -35.09 28.18
C ASN A 72 -2.17 -36.38 28.79
N SER A 73 -3.45 -36.39 29.20
CA SER A 73 -4.14 -37.59 29.67
C SER A 73 -4.15 -38.69 28.61
N THR A 74 -4.58 -38.35 27.39
CA THR A 74 -4.69 -39.30 26.29
C THR A 74 -3.33 -39.85 25.87
N LYS A 75 -2.28 -39.02 25.84
CA LYS A 75 -0.89 -39.47 25.63
C LYS A 75 -0.45 -40.47 26.68
N LYS A 76 -0.68 -40.17 27.96
CA LYS A 76 -0.31 -41.03 29.08
C LYS A 76 -1.04 -42.37 29.01
N ASN A 77 -2.34 -42.36 28.78
CA ASN A 77 -3.16 -43.56 28.73
C ASN A 77 -2.83 -44.44 27.52
N TYR A 78 -2.58 -43.83 26.36
CA TYR A 78 -2.05 -44.52 25.18
C TYR A 78 -0.72 -45.23 25.47
N GLN A 79 0.25 -44.52 26.07
CA GLN A 79 1.55 -45.12 26.44
C GLN A 79 1.40 -46.27 27.45
N ALA A 80 0.52 -46.11 28.43
CA ALA A 80 0.24 -47.15 29.42
C ALA A 80 -0.36 -48.41 28.77
N ALA A 81 -1.32 -48.24 27.85
CA ALA A 81 -1.94 -49.35 27.11
C ALA A 81 -0.94 -50.07 26.20
N ARG A 82 -0.09 -49.33 25.47
CA ARG A 82 0.99 -49.93 24.69
C ARG A 82 1.91 -50.77 25.56
N LYS A 83 2.34 -50.23 26.70
CA LYS A 83 3.21 -50.94 27.65
C LYS A 83 2.54 -52.23 28.12
N ALA A 84 1.26 -52.19 28.50
CA ALA A 84 0.50 -53.36 28.91
C ALA A 84 0.43 -54.44 27.80
N VAL A 85 0.21 -54.04 26.55
CA VAL A 85 0.20 -54.99 25.41
C VAL A 85 1.59 -55.63 25.22
N VAL A 86 2.66 -54.83 25.25
CA VAL A 86 4.04 -55.34 25.08
C VAL A 86 4.43 -56.32 26.19
N THR A 87 4.10 -56.01 27.44
CA THR A 87 4.44 -56.85 28.61
C THR A 87 3.47 -58.01 28.85
N SER A 88 2.40 -58.13 28.06
CA SER A 88 1.41 -59.19 28.21
C SER A 88 1.94 -60.57 27.78
N LYS A 89 1.20 -61.62 28.15
CA LYS A 89 1.44 -63.01 27.72
C LYS A 89 0.78 -63.35 26.38
N LEU A 90 0.29 -62.35 25.64
CA LEU A 90 -0.30 -62.55 24.31
C LEU A 90 0.73 -63.09 23.31
N SER A 91 0.27 -63.79 22.27
CA SER A 91 1.11 -64.17 21.14
C SER A 91 1.61 -62.93 20.39
N THR A 92 2.74 -63.06 19.69
CA THR A 92 3.34 -61.96 18.91
C THR A 92 2.35 -61.33 17.94
N SER A 93 1.64 -62.15 17.16
CA SER A 93 0.62 -61.67 16.20
C SER A 93 -0.53 -60.92 16.90
N ALA A 94 -0.98 -61.39 18.07
CA ALA A 94 -2.03 -60.70 18.83
C ALA A 94 -1.54 -59.35 19.41
N LYS A 95 -0.28 -59.26 19.82
CA LYS A 95 0.33 -57.98 20.25
C LYS A 95 0.39 -56.99 19.08
N GLU A 96 0.89 -57.43 17.94
CA GLU A 96 1.00 -56.60 16.73
C GLU A 96 -0.35 -56.07 16.27
N ALA A 97 -1.38 -56.92 16.24
CA ALA A 97 -2.73 -56.52 15.86
C ALA A 97 -3.30 -55.43 16.80
N LYS A 98 -3.14 -55.60 18.12
CA LYS A 98 -3.62 -54.62 19.11
C LYS A 98 -2.84 -53.31 19.05
N LEU A 99 -1.51 -53.37 18.91
CA LEU A 99 -0.66 -52.19 18.78
C LEU A 99 -1.01 -51.42 17.50
N LYS A 100 -1.16 -52.11 16.36
CA LYS A 100 -1.56 -51.49 15.09
C LYS A 100 -2.89 -50.74 15.22
N GLU A 101 -3.86 -51.32 15.91
CA GLU A 101 -5.17 -50.69 16.12
C GLU A 101 -5.07 -49.41 16.97
N ILE A 102 -4.41 -49.45 18.13
CA ILE A 102 -4.30 -48.26 19.00
C ILE A 102 -3.37 -47.20 18.41
N ASP A 103 -2.30 -47.61 17.71
CA ASP A 103 -1.37 -46.70 17.05
C ASP A 103 -2.03 -45.99 15.87
N GLY A 104 -2.86 -46.70 15.09
CA GLY A 104 -3.66 -46.12 14.03
C GLY A 104 -4.64 -45.06 14.55
N LEU A 105 -5.39 -45.38 15.60
CA LEU A 105 -6.32 -44.44 16.23
C LEU A 105 -5.61 -43.23 16.84
N TYR A 106 -4.46 -43.44 17.48
CA TYR A 106 -3.66 -42.35 18.03
C TYR A 106 -3.16 -41.43 16.92
N SER A 107 -2.62 -41.99 15.84
CA SER A 107 -2.17 -41.25 14.68
C SER A 107 -3.30 -40.42 14.07
N GLU A 108 -4.49 -41.00 13.91
CA GLU A 108 -5.63 -40.32 13.31
C GLU A 108 -6.24 -39.24 14.22
N LYS A 109 -6.56 -39.58 15.47
CA LYS A 109 -7.36 -38.72 16.36
C LYS A 109 -6.52 -37.75 17.18
N VAL A 110 -5.30 -38.12 17.53
CA VAL A 110 -4.42 -37.29 18.37
C VAL A 110 -3.40 -36.56 17.50
N SER A 111 -2.53 -37.29 16.82
CA SER A 111 -1.46 -36.67 16.00
C SER A 111 -2.00 -35.92 14.78
N GLY A 112 -3.05 -36.44 14.13
CA GLY A 112 -3.70 -35.83 12.96
C GLY A 112 -4.96 -35.01 13.28
N GLY A 113 -5.41 -35.00 14.54
CA GLY A 113 -6.68 -34.37 14.95
C GLY A 113 -6.47 -33.32 16.04
N LEU A 114 -6.35 -33.77 17.29
CA LEU A 114 -6.24 -32.89 18.46
C LEU A 114 -5.00 -31.99 18.43
N VAL A 115 -3.83 -32.52 18.10
CA VAL A 115 -2.57 -31.75 18.08
C VAL A 115 -2.61 -30.64 17.03
N PRO A 116 -2.97 -30.91 15.75
CA PRO A 116 -2.99 -29.83 14.76
C PRO A 116 -4.10 -28.81 15.00
N TYR A 117 -5.19 -29.17 15.71
CA TYR A 117 -6.19 -28.18 16.16
C TYR A 117 -5.58 -27.22 17.19
N ILE A 118 -4.87 -27.74 18.19
CA ILE A 118 -4.18 -26.93 19.20
C ILE A 118 -3.17 -25.99 18.51
N ASP A 119 -2.40 -26.50 17.55
CA ASP A 119 -1.46 -25.69 16.78
C ASP A 119 -2.17 -24.60 15.96
N ALA A 120 -3.31 -24.92 15.35
CA ALA A 120 -4.12 -23.95 14.60
C ALA A 120 -4.71 -22.86 15.49
N TYR A 121 -5.21 -23.22 16.67
CA TYR A 121 -5.71 -22.27 17.66
C TYR A 121 -4.58 -21.35 18.14
N ASN A 122 -3.45 -21.91 18.57
CA ASN A 122 -2.29 -21.13 19.01
C ASN A 122 -1.74 -20.24 17.88
N TYR A 123 -1.69 -20.74 16.65
CA TYR A 123 -1.30 -19.92 15.50
C TYR A 123 -2.20 -18.68 15.37
N ALA A 124 -3.52 -18.86 15.47
CA ALA A 124 -4.46 -17.76 15.40
C ALA A 124 -4.31 -16.78 16.59
N THR A 125 -4.25 -17.27 17.83
CA THR A 125 -4.27 -16.41 19.02
C THR A 125 -2.92 -15.78 19.37
N GLU A 126 -1.81 -16.47 19.10
CA GLU A 126 -0.47 -16.01 19.48
C GLU A 126 0.25 -15.27 18.34
N TYR A 127 -0.20 -15.43 17.08
CA TYR A 127 0.45 -14.76 15.95
C TYR A 127 -0.50 -13.79 15.24
N LEU A 128 -1.70 -14.21 14.82
CA LEU A 128 -2.58 -13.32 14.07
C LEU A 128 -3.15 -12.21 14.96
N VAL A 129 -3.73 -12.55 16.11
CA VAL A 129 -4.38 -11.56 16.99
C VAL A 129 -3.39 -10.49 17.50
N PRO A 130 -2.17 -10.81 17.98
CA PRO A 130 -1.26 -9.79 18.47
C PRO A 130 -0.76 -8.88 17.35
N ILE A 131 -0.44 -9.43 16.18
CA ILE A 131 -0.01 -8.63 15.02
C ILE A 131 -1.12 -7.67 14.58
N MET A 132 -2.38 -8.12 14.56
CA MET A 132 -3.52 -7.27 14.25
C MET A 132 -3.66 -6.11 15.24
N LYS A 133 -3.50 -6.39 16.55
CA LYS A 133 -3.50 -5.34 17.59
C LYS A 133 -2.31 -4.39 17.47
N GLU A 134 -1.12 -4.90 17.16
CA GLU A 134 0.07 -4.07 16.89
C GLU A 134 -0.19 -3.11 15.74
N LEU A 135 -0.78 -3.61 14.65
CA LEU A 135 -1.13 -2.83 13.47
C LEU A 135 -2.16 -1.75 13.79
N GLU A 136 -3.26 -2.10 14.46
CA GLU A 136 -4.28 -1.14 14.88
C GLU A 136 -3.71 -0.04 15.80
N ALA A 137 -2.87 -0.43 16.76
CA ALA A 137 -2.22 0.52 17.67
C ALA A 137 -1.24 1.45 16.93
N ALA A 138 -0.49 0.94 15.95
CA ALA A 138 0.41 1.73 15.12
C ALA A 138 -0.36 2.73 14.24
N GLN A 139 -1.48 2.29 13.64
CA GLN A 139 -2.36 3.16 12.88
C GLN A 139 -2.93 4.30 13.74
N ALA A 140 -3.37 4.00 14.97
CA ALA A 140 -3.90 5.01 15.89
C ALA A 140 -2.87 6.08 16.26
N ARG A 141 -1.57 5.75 16.23
CA ARG A 141 -0.46 6.68 16.48
C ARG A 141 0.10 7.35 15.22
N ASN A 142 -0.40 7.00 14.04
CA ASN A 142 0.19 7.37 12.75
C ASN A 142 1.68 7.00 12.63
N ASP A 143 2.07 5.88 13.23
CA ASP A 143 3.43 5.37 13.25
C ASP A 143 3.68 4.49 12.02
N PHE A 144 4.06 5.12 10.89
CA PHE A 144 4.20 4.43 9.60
C PHE A 144 5.21 3.28 9.62
N ALA A 145 6.36 3.45 10.29
CA ALA A 145 7.39 2.42 10.38
C ALA A 145 6.89 1.18 11.16
N ALA A 146 6.14 1.40 12.25
CA ALA A 146 5.51 0.30 12.98
C ALA A 146 4.38 -0.37 12.17
N VAL A 147 3.61 0.40 11.40
CA VAL A 147 2.59 -0.15 10.48
C VAL A 147 3.22 -1.06 9.43
N ASP A 148 4.28 -0.62 8.75
CA ASP A 148 4.98 -1.41 7.74
C ASP A 148 5.51 -2.72 8.34
N THR A 149 6.14 -2.61 9.51
CA THR A 149 6.68 -3.77 10.23
C THR A 149 5.57 -4.78 10.57
N ALA A 150 4.47 -4.33 11.14
CA ALA A 150 3.33 -5.19 11.48
C ALA A 150 2.67 -5.79 10.22
N TYR A 151 2.53 -5.00 9.16
CA TYR A 151 2.00 -5.45 7.87
C TYR A 151 2.84 -6.58 7.26
N HIS A 152 4.16 -6.44 7.25
CA HIS A 152 5.06 -7.46 6.72
C HIS A 152 5.08 -8.72 7.57
N LYS A 153 5.06 -8.58 8.92
CA LYS A 153 4.86 -9.72 9.83
C LYS A 153 3.55 -10.45 9.51
N LEU A 154 2.44 -9.72 9.37
CA LEU A 154 1.13 -10.30 9.06
C LEU A 154 1.15 -11.03 7.72
N SER A 155 1.65 -10.37 6.68
CA SER A 155 1.78 -10.93 5.34
C SER A 155 2.62 -12.22 5.31
N TYR A 156 3.71 -12.27 6.10
CA TYR A 156 4.54 -13.46 6.24
C TYR A 156 3.77 -14.62 6.88
N GLN A 157 3.04 -14.37 7.98
CA GLN A 157 2.23 -15.40 8.63
C GLN A 157 1.15 -15.93 7.67
N LEU A 158 0.42 -15.02 7.01
CA LEU A 158 -0.67 -15.36 6.09
C LEU A 158 -0.18 -16.15 4.86
N LYS A 159 0.98 -15.81 4.30
CA LYS A 159 1.56 -16.51 3.15
C LYS A 159 2.19 -17.85 3.53
N GLY A 160 2.97 -17.90 4.60
CA GLY A 160 3.84 -19.03 4.91
C GLY A 160 3.25 -20.08 5.86
N ARG A 161 2.31 -19.70 6.74
CA ARG A 161 1.90 -20.55 7.88
C ARG A 161 0.41 -20.84 7.94
N THR A 162 -0.39 -20.35 7.00
CA THR A 162 -1.85 -20.58 6.95
C THR A 162 -2.22 -22.04 6.75
N ALA A 163 -1.35 -22.86 6.16
CA ALA A 163 -1.57 -24.31 6.05
C ALA A 163 -1.86 -24.97 7.40
N ILE A 164 -1.35 -24.43 8.52
CA ILE A 164 -1.60 -24.94 9.88
C ILE A 164 -3.11 -25.00 10.17
N LEU A 165 -3.88 -24.03 9.70
CA LEU A 165 -5.33 -23.96 9.91
C LEU A 165 -6.11 -25.09 9.19
N TYR A 166 -5.49 -25.82 8.27
CA TYR A 166 -6.14 -26.85 7.47
C TYR A 166 -5.73 -28.28 7.83
N ARG A 167 -4.80 -28.47 8.79
CA ARG A 167 -4.18 -29.79 9.10
C ARG A 167 -5.00 -30.73 9.97
N PHE A 168 -6.05 -30.24 10.63
CA PHE A 168 -6.88 -31.06 11.54
C PHE A 168 -8.23 -31.42 10.92
N SER A 169 -8.86 -32.48 11.43
CA SER A 169 -10.20 -32.93 11.04
C SER A 169 -11.30 -32.16 11.80
N GLY A 170 -12.44 -31.91 11.16
CA GLY A 170 -13.56 -31.16 11.78
C GLY A 170 -13.82 -29.83 11.08
N LYS A 171 -14.68 -29.88 10.05
CA LYS A 171 -15.02 -28.74 9.20
C LYS A 171 -15.56 -27.53 9.98
N ALA A 172 -16.52 -27.76 10.90
CA ALA A 172 -17.13 -26.67 11.68
C ALA A 172 -16.08 -25.88 12.49
N ALA A 173 -15.18 -26.58 13.17
CA ALA A 173 -14.10 -25.97 13.94
C ALA A 173 -13.13 -25.17 13.06
N ARG A 174 -12.81 -25.71 11.88
CA ARG A 174 -11.99 -25.03 10.88
C ARG A 174 -12.64 -23.76 10.37
N ASP A 175 -13.89 -23.85 9.95
CA ASP A 175 -14.62 -22.71 9.40
C ASP A 175 -14.73 -21.58 10.44
N LEU A 176 -14.97 -21.91 11.71
CA LEU A 176 -14.97 -20.94 12.80
C LEU A 176 -13.60 -20.27 13.02
N LEU A 177 -12.50 -21.03 12.99
CA LEU A 177 -11.15 -20.46 13.09
C LEU A 177 -10.84 -19.52 11.92
N LEU A 178 -11.24 -19.91 10.71
CA LEU A 178 -11.07 -19.09 9.51
C LEU A 178 -11.91 -17.81 9.60
N GLU A 179 -13.17 -17.91 10.00
CA GLU A 179 -14.08 -16.78 10.13
C GLU A 179 -13.63 -15.80 11.21
N ARG A 180 -13.25 -16.31 12.39
CA ARG A 180 -12.93 -15.45 13.54
C ARG A 180 -11.55 -14.80 13.44
N TYR A 181 -10.58 -15.45 12.77
CA TYR A 181 -9.20 -14.98 12.80
C TYR A 181 -8.60 -14.76 11.41
N LYS A 182 -8.71 -15.72 10.49
CA LYS A 182 -8.03 -15.62 9.19
C LYS A 182 -8.68 -14.56 8.29
N LYS A 183 -10.00 -14.57 8.13
CA LYS A 183 -10.70 -13.65 7.24
C LYS A 183 -10.52 -12.18 7.65
N PRO A 184 -10.67 -11.79 8.93
CA PRO A 184 -10.37 -10.42 9.35
C PRO A 184 -8.92 -10.02 9.10
N ALA A 185 -7.98 -10.95 9.32
CA ALA A 185 -6.56 -10.72 9.06
C ALA A 185 -6.25 -10.54 7.57
N ASP A 186 -6.84 -11.36 6.69
CA ASP A 186 -6.71 -11.20 5.23
C ASP A 186 -7.29 -9.85 4.78
N ALA A 187 -8.51 -9.51 5.24
CA ALA A 187 -9.17 -8.25 4.90
C ALA A 187 -8.32 -7.04 5.32
N LYS A 188 -7.76 -7.08 6.54
CA LYS A 188 -6.91 -5.99 7.02
C LYS A 188 -5.59 -5.91 6.27
N ARG A 189 -4.97 -7.04 5.92
CA ARG A 189 -3.79 -7.08 5.07
C ARG A 189 -4.10 -6.47 3.69
N ASP A 190 -5.25 -6.79 3.11
CA ASP A 190 -5.59 -6.29 1.78
C ASP A 190 -5.92 -4.79 1.82
N GLU A 191 -6.63 -4.31 2.86
CA GLU A 191 -6.85 -2.88 3.13
C GLU A 191 -5.53 -2.10 3.21
N MET A 192 -4.52 -2.65 3.89
CA MET A 192 -3.25 -1.98 4.14
C MET A 192 -2.22 -2.10 3.02
N MET A 193 -2.50 -2.90 1.99
CA MET A 193 -1.55 -3.16 0.91
C MET A 193 -1.15 -1.87 0.16
N VAL A 194 -2.13 -1.06 -0.26
CA VAL A 194 -1.86 0.19 -0.99
C VAL A 194 -1.22 1.25 -0.08
N PRO A 195 -1.74 1.52 1.14
CA PRO A 195 -1.10 2.47 2.06
C PRO A 195 0.37 2.17 2.36
N VAL A 196 0.70 0.91 2.66
CA VAL A 196 2.10 0.51 2.94
C VAL A 196 2.97 0.66 1.71
N THR A 197 2.47 0.29 0.52
CA THR A 197 3.21 0.46 -0.74
C THR A 197 3.56 1.92 -0.98
N ILE A 198 2.59 2.83 -0.78
CA ILE A 198 2.83 4.26 -0.93
C ILE A 198 3.89 4.73 0.08
N HIS A 199 3.77 4.38 1.36
CA HIS A 199 4.75 4.80 2.37
C HIS A 199 6.16 4.30 2.03
N MET A 200 6.32 3.04 1.63
CA MET A 200 7.61 2.50 1.18
C MET A 200 8.18 3.27 -0.03
N SER A 201 7.34 3.62 -1.01
CA SER A 201 7.75 4.46 -2.14
C SER A 201 8.15 5.87 -1.69
N LEU A 202 7.45 6.48 -0.73
CA LEU A 202 7.84 7.79 -0.18
C LEU A 202 9.21 7.75 0.50
N VAL A 203 9.51 6.71 1.27
CA VAL A 203 10.84 6.50 1.87
C VAL A 203 11.91 6.44 0.78
N LYS A 204 11.69 5.61 -0.25
CA LYS A 204 12.62 5.49 -1.39
C LYS A 204 12.78 6.81 -2.15
N ILE A 205 11.72 7.58 -2.31
CA ILE A 205 11.76 8.90 -2.95
C ILE A 205 12.63 9.86 -2.14
N ASN A 206 12.47 9.88 -0.82
CA ASN A 206 13.31 10.70 0.05
C ASN A 206 14.79 10.29 -0.06
N ASP A 207 15.10 8.99 -0.06
CA ASP A 207 16.47 8.50 -0.27
C ASP A 207 17.06 8.96 -1.62
N LEU A 208 16.24 8.97 -2.68
CA LEU A 208 16.64 9.46 -4.00
C LEU A 208 16.86 10.98 -4.00
N LEU A 209 16.03 11.74 -3.30
CA LEU A 209 16.19 13.19 -3.15
C LEU A 209 17.46 13.54 -2.38
N ASP A 210 17.74 12.83 -1.29
CA ASP A 210 18.96 12.98 -0.48
C ASP A 210 20.22 12.62 -1.28
N ALA A 211 20.12 11.65 -2.19
CA ALA A 211 21.17 11.30 -3.14
C ALA A 211 21.27 12.25 -4.35
N GLY A 212 20.45 13.31 -4.43
CA GLY A 212 20.43 14.28 -5.52
C GLY A 212 19.80 13.76 -6.83
N LYS A 213 19.17 12.57 -6.82
CA LYS A 213 18.63 11.89 -7.99
C LYS A 213 17.18 12.30 -8.30
N LYS A 214 16.97 13.61 -8.54
CA LYS A 214 15.63 14.20 -8.71
C LYS A 214 14.80 13.59 -9.84
N ALA A 215 15.40 13.24 -10.98
CA ALA A 215 14.68 12.63 -12.10
C ALA A 215 14.14 11.23 -11.75
N GLU A 216 14.92 10.43 -11.01
CA GLU A 216 14.49 9.12 -10.51
C GLU A 216 13.39 9.28 -9.45
N ALA A 217 13.54 10.24 -8.52
CA ALA A 217 12.53 10.55 -7.51
C ALA A 217 11.18 10.97 -8.15
N LYS A 218 11.22 11.78 -9.22
CA LYS A 218 10.03 12.19 -9.97
C LYS A 218 9.34 11.04 -10.68
N LYS A 219 10.12 10.13 -11.27
CA LYS A 219 9.57 8.93 -11.89
C LYS A 219 8.85 8.06 -10.86
N GLU A 220 9.48 7.81 -9.72
CA GLU A 220 8.90 7.01 -8.63
C GLU A 220 7.65 7.67 -8.03
N PHE A 221 7.64 9.00 -7.88
CA PHE A 221 6.45 9.72 -7.41
C PHE A 221 5.26 9.61 -8.37
N GLY A 222 5.50 9.47 -9.68
CA GLY A 222 4.44 9.17 -10.64
C GLY A 222 3.76 7.81 -10.38
N GLU A 223 4.50 6.82 -9.86
CA GLU A 223 3.91 5.54 -9.42
C GLU A 223 3.05 5.71 -8.16
N VAL A 224 3.46 6.60 -7.25
CA VAL A 224 2.66 6.96 -6.07
C VAL A 224 1.35 7.63 -6.48
N GLU A 225 1.37 8.59 -7.41
CA GLU A 225 0.17 9.27 -7.89
C GLU A 225 -0.84 8.30 -8.52
N ALA A 226 -0.35 7.29 -9.24
CA ALA A 226 -1.18 6.24 -9.84
C ALA A 226 -1.81 5.26 -8.83
N LEU A 227 -1.42 5.31 -7.55
CA LEU A 227 -1.96 4.48 -6.48
C LEU A 227 -2.95 5.23 -5.57
N LEU A 228 -3.06 6.56 -5.68
CA LEU A 228 -3.86 7.38 -4.78
C LEU A 228 -5.37 7.12 -4.89
N ASP A 229 -5.85 6.80 -6.10
CA ASP A 229 -7.25 6.46 -6.36
C ASP A 229 -7.68 5.10 -5.76
N ARG A 230 -6.70 4.25 -5.43
CA ARG A 230 -6.89 2.94 -4.80
C ARG A 230 -6.81 2.98 -3.27
N LEU A 231 -6.57 4.14 -2.68
CA LEU A 231 -6.57 4.30 -1.23
C LEU A 231 -7.99 4.17 -0.67
N PRO A 232 -8.16 3.56 0.52
CA PRO A 232 -9.41 3.64 1.26
C PRO A 232 -9.77 5.09 1.58
N THR A 233 -11.06 5.40 1.72
CA THR A 233 -11.55 6.76 1.96
C THR A 233 -10.91 7.39 3.22
N ALA A 234 -10.25 8.55 3.05
CA ALA A 234 -9.57 9.27 4.14
C ALA A 234 -10.53 9.89 5.18
N ALA A 235 -11.81 10.09 4.84
CA ALA A 235 -12.79 10.76 5.69
C ALA A 235 -13.03 10.08 7.04
N SER A 236 -12.73 8.78 7.15
CA SER A 236 -12.92 7.98 8.36
C SER A 236 -11.62 7.38 8.92
N ASN A 237 -10.46 7.68 8.35
CA ASN A 237 -9.19 7.05 8.71
C ASN A 237 -8.05 8.07 8.88
N SER A 238 -7.66 8.34 10.14
CA SER A 238 -6.60 9.29 10.49
C SER A 238 -5.24 8.91 9.91
N PHE A 239 -4.96 7.61 9.81
CA PHE A 239 -3.71 7.10 9.24
C PHE A 239 -3.61 7.43 7.74
N ILE A 240 -4.70 7.24 6.98
CA ILE A 240 -4.73 7.59 5.55
C ILE A 240 -4.60 9.10 5.36
N LYS A 241 -5.25 9.91 6.21
CA LYS A 241 -5.07 11.36 6.18
C LYS A 241 -3.60 11.75 6.38
N ALA A 242 -2.95 11.20 7.42
CA ALA A 242 -1.54 11.45 7.67
C ALA A 242 -0.66 11.01 6.49
N LEU A 243 -0.97 9.87 5.85
CA LEU A 243 -0.25 9.41 4.66
C LEU A 243 -0.38 10.39 3.50
N LEU A 244 -1.59 10.92 3.25
CA LEU A 244 -1.82 11.91 2.20
C LEU A 244 -1.07 13.23 2.48
N ASP A 245 -0.95 13.62 3.74
CA ASP A 245 -0.15 14.78 4.14
C ASP A 245 1.35 14.55 3.83
N GLU A 246 1.88 13.34 4.06
CA GLU A 246 3.26 12.98 3.65
C GLU A 246 3.43 12.96 2.13
N VAL A 247 2.46 12.39 1.38
CA VAL A 247 2.46 12.44 -0.09
C VAL A 247 2.51 13.89 -0.58
N ALA A 248 1.75 14.80 0.03
CA ALA A 248 1.74 16.21 -0.34
C ALA A 248 3.10 16.89 -0.06
N LYS A 249 3.75 16.60 1.07
CA LYS A 249 5.11 17.10 1.37
C LYS A 249 6.12 16.62 0.33
N VAL A 250 6.11 15.32 0.03
CA VAL A 250 7.03 14.73 -0.95
C VAL A 250 6.73 15.27 -2.36
N LYS A 251 5.47 15.51 -2.72
CA LYS A 251 5.10 16.17 -3.99
C LYS A 251 5.80 17.51 -4.19
N VAL A 252 5.86 18.32 -3.12
CA VAL A 252 6.55 19.62 -3.13
C VAL A 252 8.06 19.46 -3.21
N ALA A 253 8.63 18.40 -2.61
CA ALA A 253 10.07 18.14 -2.65
C ALA A 253 10.55 17.55 -3.99
N VAL A 254 9.70 16.75 -4.64
CA VAL A 254 9.97 16.09 -5.93
C VAL A 254 9.67 17.01 -7.12
N GLY A 255 8.66 17.86 -7.00
CA GLY A 255 8.48 18.98 -7.91
C GLY A 255 9.55 20.03 -7.65
N GLU A 256 10.28 20.47 -8.67
CA GLU A 256 10.78 21.85 -8.61
C GLU A 256 9.58 22.75 -8.30
N ALA A 257 9.78 23.77 -7.45
CA ALA A 257 8.81 24.85 -7.26
C ALA A 257 8.12 25.14 -8.60
N THR A 258 6.78 25.25 -8.61
CA THR A 258 6.03 25.66 -9.81
C THR A 258 6.83 26.70 -10.57
N ALA A 259 7.20 26.41 -11.84
CA ALA A 259 8.09 27.26 -12.63
C ALA A 259 7.73 28.72 -12.38
N THR A 260 8.70 29.47 -11.86
CA THR A 260 8.47 30.87 -11.47
C THR A 260 7.88 31.62 -12.66
N PRO A 261 7.08 32.68 -12.44
CA PRO A 261 6.56 33.49 -13.54
C PRO A 261 7.66 33.89 -14.55
N GLN A 262 8.91 34.07 -14.09
CA GLN A 262 10.08 34.37 -14.92
C GLN A 262 10.52 33.18 -15.80
N GLN A 263 10.60 31.96 -15.25
CA GLN A 263 10.98 30.78 -16.03
C GLN A 263 9.96 30.48 -17.15
N LYS A 264 8.67 30.67 -16.87
CA LYS A 264 7.61 30.55 -17.90
C LYS A 264 7.72 31.64 -18.96
N LEU A 265 8.16 32.84 -18.59
CA LEU A 265 8.42 33.90 -19.56
C LEU A 265 9.59 33.51 -20.47
N ASP A 266 10.69 33.02 -19.92
CA ASP A 266 11.86 32.61 -20.70
C ASP A 266 11.51 31.49 -21.72
N GLU A 267 10.66 30.52 -21.34
CA GLU A 267 10.11 29.52 -22.27
C GLU A 267 9.29 30.15 -23.41
N LYS A 268 8.41 31.11 -23.08
CA LYS A 268 7.60 31.84 -24.07
C LYS A 268 8.45 32.69 -25.01
N VAL A 269 9.56 33.26 -24.56
CA VAL A 269 10.52 33.94 -25.43
C VAL A 269 11.11 32.95 -26.45
N GLY A 270 11.42 31.73 -26.03
CA GLY A 270 11.83 30.67 -26.95
C GLY A 270 10.78 30.34 -28.02
N THR A 271 9.50 30.36 -27.66
CA THR A 271 8.39 30.17 -28.60
C THR A 271 8.23 31.35 -29.55
N LEU A 272 8.33 32.59 -29.05
CA LEU A 272 8.34 33.81 -29.86
C LEU A 272 9.46 33.77 -30.90
N VAL A 273 10.67 33.39 -30.51
CA VAL A 273 11.81 33.24 -31.43
C VAL A 273 11.49 32.28 -32.57
N LYS A 274 10.86 31.13 -32.28
CA LYS A 274 10.44 30.17 -33.31
C LYS A 274 9.38 30.76 -34.23
N ALA A 275 8.40 31.47 -33.69
CA ALA A 275 7.34 32.10 -34.48
C ALA A 275 7.87 33.19 -35.41
N LEU A 276 8.78 34.03 -34.91
CA LEU A 276 9.43 35.08 -35.70
C LEU A 276 10.33 34.48 -36.79
N ASN A 277 11.12 33.46 -36.47
CA ASN A 277 11.92 32.75 -37.47
C ASN A 277 11.10 31.98 -38.48
N ALA A 278 9.83 31.67 -38.23
CA ALA A 278 8.95 31.04 -39.21
C ALA A 278 8.26 32.08 -40.12
N SER A 279 7.84 33.21 -39.55
CA SER A 279 7.04 34.24 -40.24
C SER A 279 7.87 35.32 -40.91
N GLN A 280 9.07 35.63 -40.39
CA GLN A 280 9.93 36.73 -40.82
C GLN A 280 11.31 36.26 -41.30
N PHE A 281 11.44 34.99 -41.67
CA PHE A 281 12.74 34.37 -41.99
C PHE A 281 13.52 35.07 -43.11
N ASP A 282 12.81 35.68 -44.07
CA ASP A 282 13.38 36.45 -45.18
C ASP A 282 13.98 37.80 -44.73
N ASN A 283 13.44 38.37 -43.64
CA ASN A 283 13.80 39.71 -43.18
C ASN A 283 14.76 39.68 -41.99
N ILE A 284 14.61 38.72 -41.08
CA ILE A 284 15.40 38.63 -39.84
C ILE A 284 15.80 37.19 -39.48
N THR A 285 16.73 37.06 -38.54
CA THR A 285 16.86 35.89 -37.65
C THR A 285 16.66 36.34 -36.21
N ALA A 286 15.72 35.73 -35.51
CA ALA A 286 15.49 35.92 -34.08
C ALA A 286 16.29 34.90 -33.25
N ALA A 287 16.78 35.33 -32.09
CA ALA A 287 17.42 34.48 -31.08
C ALA A 287 17.07 34.95 -29.67
N THR A 288 17.18 34.07 -28.69
CA THR A 288 17.05 34.43 -27.27
C THR A 288 18.31 35.14 -26.79
N GLY A 289 18.16 36.25 -26.05
CA GLY A 289 19.27 36.89 -25.34
C GLY A 289 19.37 36.43 -23.88
N ALA A 290 19.74 37.33 -22.98
CA ALA A 290 19.55 37.15 -21.54
C ALA A 290 18.05 37.10 -21.17
N SER A 291 17.70 36.81 -19.91
CA SER A 291 16.31 36.85 -19.44
C SER A 291 15.62 38.15 -19.84
N ASN A 292 14.34 38.05 -20.24
CA ASN A 292 13.54 39.17 -20.74
C ASN A 292 14.12 39.85 -22.00
N SER A 293 14.84 39.13 -22.85
CA SER A 293 15.38 39.75 -24.06
C SER A 293 15.34 38.91 -25.33
N LEU A 294 15.26 39.61 -26.45
CA LEU A 294 15.22 39.10 -27.81
C LEU A 294 16.36 39.74 -28.62
N ILE A 295 17.07 38.93 -29.40
CA ILE A 295 18.06 39.42 -30.38
C ILE A 295 17.46 39.25 -31.77
N ILE A 296 17.53 40.30 -32.58
CA ILE A 296 17.05 40.34 -33.96
C ILE A 296 18.24 40.68 -34.86
N VAL A 297 18.66 39.72 -35.68
CA VAL A 297 19.68 39.95 -36.72
C VAL A 297 18.98 40.32 -38.02
N VAL A 298 19.23 41.52 -38.53
CA VAL A 298 18.59 42.06 -39.74
C VAL A 298 19.27 41.51 -40.99
N LYS A 299 18.51 40.80 -41.84
CA LYS A 299 18.99 40.25 -43.12
C LYS A 299 18.68 41.15 -44.30
N LYS A 300 17.48 41.73 -44.28
CA LYS A 300 16.97 42.57 -45.35
C LYS A 300 16.38 43.83 -44.74
N ASP A 301 16.71 44.94 -45.36
CA ASP A 301 16.15 46.21 -44.95
C ASP A 301 14.67 46.29 -45.35
N VAL A 302 13.83 46.55 -44.35
CA VAL A 302 12.38 46.71 -44.48
C VAL A 302 11.94 47.84 -43.57
N GLY A 303 10.84 48.53 -43.91
CA GLY A 303 10.34 49.62 -43.09
C GLY A 303 9.96 49.13 -41.69
N VAL A 304 10.24 49.94 -40.65
CA VAL A 304 9.92 49.58 -39.25
C VAL A 304 8.44 49.29 -39.05
N VAL A 305 7.57 50.10 -39.68
CA VAL A 305 6.11 49.93 -39.65
C VAL A 305 5.70 48.59 -40.27
N ASP A 306 6.33 48.23 -41.38
CA ASP A 306 6.09 46.96 -42.08
C ASP A 306 6.55 45.78 -41.24
N PHE A 307 7.72 45.86 -40.60
CA PHE A 307 8.22 44.82 -39.70
C PHE A 307 7.28 44.59 -38.51
N LEU A 308 6.90 45.67 -37.82
CA LEU A 308 6.01 45.60 -36.67
C LEU A 308 4.62 45.08 -37.07
N GLY A 309 4.08 45.56 -38.19
CA GLY A 309 2.74 45.22 -38.68
C GLY A 309 2.63 43.85 -39.35
N LYS A 310 3.69 43.33 -39.99
CA LYS A 310 3.66 42.05 -40.71
C LYS A 310 3.90 40.84 -39.79
N GLY A 311 3.34 40.86 -38.58
CA GLY A 311 3.29 39.67 -37.71
C GLY A 311 4.32 39.62 -36.59
N PHE A 312 5.26 40.57 -36.51
CA PHE A 312 6.08 40.72 -35.29
C PHE A 312 5.20 41.03 -34.10
N TYR A 313 4.38 42.08 -34.19
CA TYR A 313 3.59 42.54 -33.05
C TYR A 313 2.52 41.54 -32.62
N GLU A 314 1.87 40.89 -33.58
CA GLU A 314 0.90 39.83 -33.31
C GLU A 314 1.55 38.64 -32.60
N SER A 315 2.70 38.16 -33.09
CA SER A 315 3.46 37.08 -32.45
C SER A 315 3.95 37.50 -31.07
N PHE A 316 4.41 38.75 -30.93
CA PHE A 316 4.89 39.30 -29.66
C PHE A 316 3.81 39.26 -28.59
N ILE A 317 2.58 39.73 -28.90
CA ILE A 317 1.45 39.69 -27.96
C ILE A 317 1.04 38.25 -27.66
N LYS A 318 0.84 37.45 -28.71
CA LYS A 318 0.26 36.11 -28.61
C LYS A 318 1.18 35.13 -27.89
N GLU A 319 2.44 35.04 -28.31
CA GLU A 319 3.36 34.00 -27.82
C GLU A 319 3.86 34.30 -26.41
N LEU A 320 4.00 35.57 -26.04
CA LEU A 320 4.35 35.97 -24.68
C LEU A 320 3.12 36.04 -23.75
N GLY A 321 1.90 36.12 -24.30
CA GLY A 321 0.67 36.27 -23.52
C GLY A 321 0.64 37.61 -22.78
N LEU A 322 0.93 38.70 -23.52
CA LEU A 322 0.91 40.07 -22.97
C LEU A 322 -0.49 40.43 -22.49
N THR A 323 -0.57 40.96 -21.27
CA THR A 323 -1.78 41.59 -20.73
C THR A 323 -1.68 43.10 -20.76
N LYS A 324 -0.46 43.67 -20.66
CA LYS A 324 -0.23 45.12 -20.73
C LYS A 324 1.11 45.46 -21.39
N VAL A 325 1.17 46.63 -22.02
CA VAL A 325 2.41 47.31 -22.41
C VAL A 325 2.38 48.70 -21.77
N ASN A 326 3.35 49.01 -20.91
CA ASN A 326 3.37 50.25 -20.12
C ASN A 326 2.04 50.55 -19.40
N GLY A 327 1.39 49.52 -18.88
CA GLY A 327 0.09 49.63 -18.20
C GLY A 327 -1.14 49.75 -19.13
N LEU A 328 -0.94 49.81 -20.44
CA LEU A 328 -2.00 49.95 -21.45
C LEU A 328 -2.37 48.58 -22.05
N ASP A 329 -3.59 48.44 -22.55
CA ASP A 329 -4.01 47.26 -23.32
C ASP A 329 -3.10 47.10 -24.55
N PRO A 330 -2.44 45.93 -24.76
CA PRO A 330 -1.50 45.73 -25.85
C PRO A 330 -2.13 45.95 -27.24
N THR A 331 -3.45 45.86 -27.39
CA THR A 331 -4.13 46.08 -28.67
C THR A 331 -4.62 47.52 -28.86
N SER A 332 -4.42 48.40 -27.88
CA SER A 332 -4.85 49.80 -27.92
C SER A 332 -3.97 50.68 -28.82
N LYS A 333 -4.56 51.77 -29.33
CA LYS A 333 -3.83 52.78 -30.13
C LYS A 333 -2.74 53.47 -29.30
N GLU A 334 -3.00 53.64 -28.01
CA GLU A 334 -2.10 54.24 -27.04
C GLU A 334 -0.86 53.36 -26.83
N ALA A 335 -1.03 52.04 -26.71
CA ALA A 335 0.09 51.10 -26.61
C ALA A 335 0.95 51.11 -27.90
N ALA A 336 0.32 51.11 -29.07
CA ALA A 336 1.04 51.22 -30.34
C ALA A 336 1.83 52.53 -30.46
N THR A 337 1.24 53.65 -30.04
CA THR A 337 1.90 54.98 -30.02
C THR A 337 3.09 54.98 -29.05
N PHE A 338 2.93 54.36 -27.88
CA PHE A 338 4.02 54.22 -26.91
C PHE A 338 5.18 53.38 -27.47
N ILE A 339 4.90 52.23 -28.07
CA ILE A 339 5.94 51.38 -28.66
C ILE A 339 6.69 52.12 -29.75
N ALA A 340 5.97 52.80 -30.66
CA ALA A 340 6.57 53.62 -31.70
C ALA A 340 7.50 54.71 -31.13
N SER A 341 7.14 55.32 -30.00
CA SER A 341 7.97 56.34 -29.33
C SER A 341 9.30 55.81 -28.76
N LYS A 342 9.46 54.49 -28.65
CA LYS A 342 10.71 53.85 -28.18
C LYS A 342 11.74 53.65 -29.28
N PHE A 343 11.36 53.82 -30.55
CA PHE A 343 12.29 53.81 -31.66
C PHE A 343 12.99 55.18 -31.77
N PRO A 344 14.30 55.24 -32.09
CA PRO A 344 15.01 56.50 -32.25
C PRO A 344 14.39 57.39 -33.34
N VAL A 345 14.42 58.71 -33.13
CA VAL A 345 13.90 59.68 -34.12
C VAL A 345 14.70 59.57 -35.42
N GLY A 346 14.00 59.47 -36.55
CA GLY A 346 14.60 59.33 -37.88
C GLY A 346 14.88 57.88 -38.30
N THR A 347 14.39 56.89 -37.53
CA THR A 347 14.44 55.48 -37.91
C THR A 347 13.25 55.14 -38.80
N ASP A 348 13.50 54.93 -40.10
CA ASP A 348 12.45 54.54 -41.05
C ASP A 348 12.53 53.05 -41.43
N SER A 349 13.70 52.43 -41.22
CA SER A 349 14.04 51.09 -41.70
C SER A 349 14.65 50.19 -40.61
N LEU A 350 14.74 48.87 -40.85
CA LEU A 350 15.41 47.94 -39.93
C LEU A 350 16.92 48.14 -39.92
N GLU A 351 17.51 48.60 -41.03
CA GLU A 351 18.94 48.90 -41.09
C GLU A 351 19.33 50.01 -40.10
N ASP A 352 18.47 51.03 -39.96
CA ASP A 352 18.65 52.15 -39.02
C ASP A 352 18.64 51.68 -37.54
N LEU A 353 18.08 50.49 -37.29
CA LEU A 353 18.02 49.90 -35.94
C LEU A 353 19.23 49.06 -35.59
N LYS A 354 20.15 48.75 -36.51
CA LYS A 354 21.33 47.94 -36.16
C LYS A 354 22.16 48.59 -35.06
N GLY A 355 22.48 47.80 -34.03
CA GLY A 355 23.16 48.26 -32.82
C GLY A 355 22.25 48.97 -31.80
N GLN A 356 20.98 49.19 -32.12
CA GLN A 356 20.01 49.80 -31.20
C GLN A 356 19.39 48.76 -30.27
N THR A 357 19.02 49.22 -29.08
CA THR A 357 18.33 48.43 -28.06
C THR A 357 17.03 49.11 -27.69
N ILE A 358 15.92 48.38 -27.80
CA ILE A 358 14.58 48.87 -27.44
C ILE A 358 14.12 48.17 -26.18
N THR A 359 13.74 48.94 -25.15
CA THR A 359 13.21 48.40 -23.90
C THR A 359 11.75 48.75 -23.73
N LEU A 360 10.92 47.73 -23.53
CA LEU A 360 9.47 47.81 -23.40
C LEU A 360 9.05 47.27 -22.02
N PRO A 361 8.47 48.10 -21.13
CA PRO A 361 7.84 47.60 -19.92
C PRO A 361 6.58 46.83 -20.31
N ILE A 362 6.56 45.52 -20.05
CA ILE A 362 5.43 44.64 -20.37
C ILE A 362 4.92 43.93 -19.12
N THR A 363 3.64 43.58 -19.12
CA THR A 363 3.05 42.65 -18.16
C THR A 363 2.56 41.42 -18.89
N VAL A 364 2.92 40.23 -18.39
CA VAL A 364 2.49 38.93 -18.91
C VAL A 364 1.77 38.14 -17.83
N ASN A 365 0.80 37.31 -18.21
CA ASN A 365 0.18 36.36 -17.28
C ASN A 365 0.83 34.98 -17.42
N ASN A 366 1.59 34.60 -16.39
CA ASN A 366 2.28 33.30 -16.30
C ASN A 366 1.82 32.49 -15.08
N GLY A 367 0.53 32.61 -14.72
CA GLY A 367 -0.06 32.09 -13.47
C GLY A 367 -0.16 33.15 -12.37
N ALA A 368 0.63 34.22 -12.49
CA ALA A 368 0.46 35.51 -11.83
C ALA A 368 0.95 36.61 -12.81
N ASP A 369 0.50 37.84 -12.61
CA ASP A 369 1.00 38.99 -13.36
C ASP A 369 2.48 39.21 -13.07
N LEU A 370 3.30 39.21 -14.12
CA LEU A 370 4.72 39.51 -14.06
C LEU A 370 5.00 40.73 -14.93
N THR A 371 5.51 41.80 -14.32
CA THR A 371 5.96 43.00 -15.02
C THR A 371 7.47 42.98 -15.18
N VAL A 372 7.96 43.14 -16.40
CA VAL A 372 9.39 43.17 -16.73
C VAL A 372 9.70 44.23 -17.78
N ASP A 373 10.96 44.68 -17.78
CA ASP A 373 11.52 45.48 -18.87
C ASP A 373 12.05 44.54 -19.96
N PHE A 374 11.24 44.31 -20.99
CA PHE A 374 11.59 43.43 -22.10
C PHE A 374 12.46 44.14 -23.12
N THR A 375 13.61 43.55 -23.44
CA THR A 375 14.64 44.21 -24.26
C THR A 375 14.77 43.55 -25.63
N ILE A 376 14.80 44.34 -26.69
CA ILE A 376 15.00 43.88 -28.07
C ILE A 376 16.27 44.52 -28.61
N LEU A 377 17.27 43.70 -28.90
CA LEU A 377 18.54 44.12 -29.48
C LEU A 377 18.54 43.83 -30.98
N PHE A 378 18.82 44.85 -31.79
CA PHE A 378 18.93 44.73 -33.24
C PHE A 378 20.41 44.65 -33.64
N GLN A 379 20.77 43.69 -34.49
CA GLN A 379 22.13 43.40 -34.95
C GLN A 379 22.24 43.40 -36.47
#